data_AF-A0A1Y3VNM0-F1
#
_entry.id   AF-A0A1Y3VNM0-F1
#
_cell.length_a   1.000
_cell.length_b   1.000
_cell.length_c   1.000
_cell.angle_alpha   90.00
_cell.angle_beta   90.00
_cell.angle_gamma   90.00
#
_symmetry.space_group_name_H-M   'P 1'
#
loop_
_entity.id
_entity.type
_entity.pdbx_description
1 polymer ?
#
loop_
_entity_poly.entity_id
_entity_poly.type
_entity_poly.pdbx_seq_one_letter_code
_entity_poly.pdbx_strand_id
1 'polypeptide(L)'
;MKLSKIDRVIIQDLFKAAEGLYVFTLYRRYKISPKELFMAINKLEVAEILENNDSRIILTKKGVDFAIKKQISHKGHERLTVPSFSKGPRIKINEFYIPIDFEL
;
A
#
# COMPACT_ATOMS: atom_id res chain seq x y z
N MET A 1 20.58 10.27 -1.31
CA MET A 1 20.32 9.57 -2.60
C MET A 1 19.18 10.23 -3.35
N LYS A 2 19.31 10.43 -4.67
CA LYS A 2 18.19 10.88 -5.53
C LYS A 2 17.33 9.67 -5.94
N LEU A 3 16.08 9.66 -5.47
CA LEU A 3 15.12 8.60 -5.79
C LEU A 3 14.44 8.85 -7.14
N SER A 4 14.44 7.82 -7.98
CA SER A 4 13.65 7.78 -9.20
C SER A 4 12.15 7.65 -8.90
N LYS A 5 11.30 7.76 -9.92
CA LYS A 5 9.86 7.50 -9.79
C LYS A 5 9.59 6.04 -9.40
N ILE A 6 10.33 5.10 -9.99
CA ILE A 6 10.20 3.65 -9.74
C ILE A 6 10.60 3.35 -8.29
N ASP A 7 11.72 3.93 -7.81
CA ASP A 7 12.21 3.71 -6.44
C ASP A 7 11.13 4.09 -5.41
N ARG A 8 10.45 5.23 -5.62
CA ARG A 8 9.39 5.71 -4.72
C ARG A 8 8.16 4.81 -4.75
N VAL A 9 7.78 4.33 -5.94
CA VAL A 9 6.63 3.43 -6.09
C VAL A 9 6.91 2.09 -5.41
N ILE A 10 8.10 1.52 -5.56
CA ILE A 10 8.52 0.30 -4.87
C ILE A 10 8.41 0.49 -3.35
N ILE A 11 9.00 1.55 -2.80
CA ILE A 11 8.95 1.82 -1.35
C ILE A 11 7.49 2.00 -0.90
N GLN A 12 6.66 2.71 -1.65
CA GLN A 12 5.26 2.94 -1.29
C GLN A 12 4.41 1.67 -1.30
N ASP A 13 4.60 0.80 -2.30
CA ASP A 13 3.88 -0.47 -2.38
C ASP A 13 4.30 -1.43 -1.27
N LEU A 14 5.60 -1.48 -0.98
CA LEU A 14 6.13 -2.29 0.12
C LEU A 14 5.71 -1.76 1.49
N PHE A 15 5.60 -0.44 1.67
CA PHE A 15 5.11 0.17 2.91
C PHE A 15 3.66 -0.21 3.22
N LYS A 16 2.87 -0.50 2.18
CA LYS A 16 1.48 -0.97 2.32
C LYS A 16 1.36 -2.49 2.47
N ALA A 17 2.44 -3.24 2.21
CA ALA A 17 2.42 -4.70 2.25
C ALA A 17 2.89 -5.19 3.63
N ALA A 18 2.08 -6.04 4.29
CA ALA A 18 2.41 -6.56 5.62
C ALA A 18 3.59 -7.54 5.61
N GLU A 19 3.73 -8.35 4.56
CA GLU A 19 4.74 -9.43 4.48
C GLU A 19 5.74 -9.25 3.32
N GLY A 20 5.84 -8.03 2.78
CA GLY A 20 6.61 -7.75 1.57
C GLY A 20 5.95 -8.24 0.28
N LEU A 21 6.68 -8.14 -0.82
CA LEU A 21 6.19 -8.50 -2.16
C LEU A 21 7.23 -9.31 -2.93
N TYR A 22 6.76 -10.31 -3.68
CA TYR A 22 7.60 -11.01 -4.65
C TYR A 22 8.06 -10.05 -5.76
N VAL A 23 9.29 -10.24 -6.25
CA VAL A 23 9.83 -9.50 -7.39
C VAL A 23 8.92 -9.61 -8.62
N PHE A 24 8.36 -10.80 -8.85
CA PHE A 24 7.39 -11.05 -9.91
C PHE A 24 6.13 -10.18 -9.77
N THR A 25 5.63 -9.96 -8.56
CA THR A 25 4.48 -9.09 -8.30
C THR A 25 4.79 -7.64 -8.68
N LEU A 26 5.99 -7.16 -8.34
CA LEU A 26 6.44 -5.81 -8.72
C LEU A 26 6.56 -5.68 -10.25
N TYR A 27 7.16 -6.67 -10.91
CA TYR A 27 7.28 -6.71 -12.36
C TYR A 27 5.92 -6.64 -13.05
N ARG A 28 4.97 -7.47 -12.61
CA ARG A 28 3.62 -7.52 -13.16
C ARG A 28 2.85 -6.20 -12.99
N ARG A 29 3.04 -5.51 -11.85
CA ARG A 29 2.35 -4.24 -11.56
C ARG A 29 2.90 -3.07 -12.36
N TYR A 30 4.22 -2.95 -12.47
CA TYR A 30 4.84 -1.74 -13.00
C TYR A 30 5.01 -1.74 -14.51
N LYS A 31 4.92 -2.91 -15.17
CA LYS A 31 5.05 -3.03 -16.63
C LYS A 31 6.32 -2.36 -17.17
N ILE A 32 7.40 -2.41 -16.39
CA ILE A 32 8.73 -1.91 -16.75
C ILE A 32 9.63 -3.07 -17.19
N SER A 33 10.78 -2.75 -17.78
CA SER A 33 11.73 -3.80 -18.14
C SER A 33 12.27 -4.50 -16.89
N PRO A 34 12.55 -5.83 -16.94
CA PRO A 34 13.16 -6.53 -15.82
C PRO A 34 14.47 -5.88 -15.37
N LYS A 35 15.28 -5.40 -16.32
CA LYS A 35 16.55 -4.71 -16.05
C LYS A 35 16.36 -3.47 -15.18
N GLU A 36 15.40 -2.61 -15.51
CA GLU A 36 15.12 -1.40 -14.72
C GLU A 36 14.62 -1.73 -13.31
N LEU A 37 13.77 -2.74 -13.19
CA LEU A 37 13.27 -3.19 -11.89
C LEU A 37 14.42 -3.70 -11.02
N PHE A 38 15.27 -4.57 -11.54
CA PHE A 38 16.43 -5.10 -10.80
C PHE A 38 17.42 -4.01 -10.44
N MET A 39 17.69 -3.05 -11.33
CA MET A 39 18.54 -1.90 -11.01
C MET A 39 17.96 -1.07 -9.85
N ALA A 40 16.64 -0.86 -9.82
CA ALA A 40 15.99 -0.12 -8.75
C ALA A 40 16.04 -0.90 -7.41
N ILE A 41 15.81 -2.21 -7.44
CA ILE A 41 15.90 -3.08 -6.26
C ILE A 41 17.33 -3.07 -5.70
N ASN A 42 18.33 -3.38 -6.52
CA ASN A 42 19.73 -3.42 -6.09
C ASN A 42 20.18 -2.06 -5.52
N LYS A 43 19.78 -0.96 -6.16
CA LYS A 43 20.08 0.39 -5.66
C LYS A 43 19.49 0.64 -4.27
N LEU A 44 18.28 0.17 -4.01
CA LEU A 44 17.61 0.33 -2.73
C LEU A 44 18.14 -0.64 -1.66
N GLU A 45 18.58 -1.82 -2.05
CA GLU A 45 19.26 -2.79 -1.19
C GLU A 45 20.64 -2.28 -0.74
N VAL A 46 21.44 -1.73 -1.66
CA VAL A 46 22.73 -1.07 -1.34
C VAL A 46 22.53 0.13 -0.41
N ALA A 47 21.38 0.81 -0.48
CA ALA A 47 21.03 1.89 0.44
C ALA A 47 20.53 1.39 1.81
N GLU A 48 20.43 0.08 2.01
CA GLU A 48 19.86 -0.62 3.17
C GLU A 48 18.38 -0.24 3.41
N ILE A 49 17.66 0.14 2.36
CA ILE A 49 16.22 0.46 2.43
C ILE A 49 15.39 -0.81 2.29
N LEU A 50 15.87 -1.76 1.48
CA LEU A 50 15.23 -3.04 1.21
C LEU A 50 16.12 -4.19 1.65
N GLU A 51 15.50 -5.31 1.99
CA GLU A 51 16.16 -6.60 2.16
C GLU A 51 15.36 -7.69 1.43
N ASN A 52 16.06 -8.74 1.01
CA ASN A 52 15.47 -9.89 0.34
C ASN A 52 15.40 -11.06 1.34
N ASN A 53 14.17 -11.48 1.66
CA ASN A 53 13.89 -12.58 2.57
C ASN A 53 13.11 -13.66 1.81
N ASP A 54 13.76 -14.80 1.54
CA ASP A 54 13.15 -15.99 0.94
C ASP A 54 12.26 -15.70 -0.29
N SER A 55 12.80 -14.92 -1.24
CA SER A 55 12.16 -14.49 -2.50
C SER A 55 11.20 -13.30 -2.40
N ARG A 56 10.99 -12.74 -1.21
CA ARG A 56 10.20 -11.53 -0.99
C ARG A 56 11.10 -10.35 -0.70
N ILE A 57 10.75 -9.22 -1.28
CA ILE A 57 11.37 -7.94 -0.95
C ILE A 57 10.55 -7.31 0.16
N ILE A 58 11.23 -6.90 1.23
CA ILE A 58 10.65 -6.23 2.40
C ILE A 58 11.40 -4.93 2.69
N LEU A 59 10.73 -4.00 3.36
CA LEU A 59 11.37 -2.78 3.87
C LEU A 59 12.12 -3.10 5.15
N THR A 60 13.36 -2.65 5.24
CA THR A 60 14.10 -2.65 6.51
C THR A 60 13.51 -1.60 7.46
N LYS A 61 13.90 -1.63 8.75
CA LYS A 61 13.55 -0.55 9.70
C LYS A 61 13.95 0.84 9.18
N LYS A 62 15.13 0.95 8.58
CA LYS A 62 15.64 2.18 7.96
C LYS A 62 14.76 2.59 6.76
N GLY A 63 14.29 1.63 5.97
CA GLY A 63 13.36 1.88 4.87
C GLY A 63 11.99 2.35 5.32
N VAL A 64 11.47 1.81 6.43
CA VAL A 64 10.22 2.26 7.06
C VAL A 64 10.35 3.70 7.56
N ASP A 65 11.40 4.00 8.33
CA ASP A 65 11.66 5.37 8.81
C ASP A 65 11.85 6.35 7.65
N PHE A 66 12.50 5.91 6.58
CA PHE A 66 12.67 6.68 5.36
C PHE A 66 11.32 6.99 4.69
N ALA A 67 10.44 6.00 4.56
CA ALA A 67 9.11 6.16 3.97
C ALA A 67 8.23 7.13 4.79
N ILE A 68 8.28 7.03 6.13
CA ILE A 68 7.59 7.92 7.06
C ILE A 68 8.12 9.36 6.95
N LYS A 69 9.44 9.55 7.05
CA LYS A 69 10.07 10.89 6.98
C LYS A 69 9.82 11.59 5.65
N LYS A 70 9.72 10.83 4.56
CA LYS A 70 9.46 11.41 3.23
C LYS A 70 8.00 11.77 2.99
N GLN A 71 7.11 11.60 3.99
CA GLN A 71 5.67 11.74 3.83
C GLN A 71 5.26 11.13 2.49
N ILE A 72 5.60 9.85 2.26
CA ILE A 72 5.01 9.10 1.16
C ILE A 72 3.52 9.10 1.49
N SER A 73 2.85 10.13 0.96
CA SER A 73 1.58 10.58 1.44
C SER A 73 0.66 9.40 1.27
N HIS A 74 0.24 8.83 2.40
CA HIS A 74 -1.10 8.31 2.46
C HIS A 74 -1.94 9.54 2.15
N LYS A 75 -2.21 9.80 0.86
CA LYS A 75 -3.26 10.73 0.47
C LYS A 75 -4.46 10.17 1.22
N GLY A 76 -4.76 10.78 2.36
CA GLY A 76 -5.90 10.40 3.19
C GLY A 76 -7.04 10.28 2.22
N HIS A 77 -7.63 9.07 2.19
CA HIS A 77 -8.62 8.66 1.21
C HIS A 77 -9.39 9.87 0.70
N GLU A 78 -9.29 10.16 -0.61
CA GLU A 78 -10.32 10.99 -1.25
C GLU A 78 -11.63 10.47 -0.70
N ARG A 79 -12.35 11.31 0.05
CA ARG A 79 -13.58 10.90 0.75
C ARG A 79 -14.43 10.24 -0.33
N LEU A 80 -14.47 8.92 -0.33
CA LEU A 80 -15.24 8.16 -1.29
C LEU A 80 -16.64 8.73 -1.13
N THR A 81 -17.13 9.38 -2.18
CA THR A 81 -18.43 10.01 -2.13
C THR A 81 -19.41 8.86 -2.07
N VAL A 82 -19.80 8.49 -0.85
CA VAL A 82 -20.70 7.35 -0.63
C VAL A 82 -21.94 7.63 -1.45
N PRO A 83 -22.27 6.75 -2.42
CA PRO A 83 -23.43 6.94 -3.27
C PRO A 83 -24.68 7.16 -2.41
N SER A 84 -25.60 8.00 -2.89
CA SER A 84 -26.83 8.32 -2.15
C SER A 84 -27.63 7.07 -1.77
N PHE A 85 -27.62 6.04 -2.62
CA PHE A 85 -28.29 4.76 -2.36
C PHE A 85 -27.70 3.98 -1.17
N SER A 86 -26.44 4.21 -0.80
CA SER A 86 -25.76 3.51 0.30
C SER A 86 -25.94 4.22 1.66
N LYS A 87 -26.64 5.36 1.67
CA LYS A 87 -26.92 6.11 2.91
C LYS A 87 -28.21 5.56 3.53
N GLY A 88 -28.05 4.61 4.45
CA GLY A 88 -29.15 4.11 5.27
C GLY A 88 -29.55 5.06 6.41
N PRO A 89 -30.72 4.84 7.03
CA PRO A 89 -31.12 5.58 8.23
C PRO A 89 -30.12 5.32 9.36
N ARG A 90 -29.71 6.38 10.05
CA ARG A 90 -28.82 6.26 11.21
C ARG A 90 -29.64 5.86 12.43
N ILE A 91 -29.46 4.64 12.91
CA ILE A 91 -30.09 4.12 14.13
C ILE A 91 -29.46 4.82 15.34
N LYS A 92 -30.28 5.35 16.25
CA LYS A 92 -29.80 5.94 17.50
C LYS A 92 -29.44 4.86 18.52
N ILE A 93 -28.58 5.21 19.47
CA ILE A 93 -28.27 4.33 20.60
C ILE A 93 -29.58 4.05 21.36
N ASN A 94 -29.89 2.77 21.60
CA ASN A 94 -31.12 2.25 22.23
C ASN A 94 -32.41 2.39 21.40
N GLU A 95 -32.32 2.59 20.09
CA GLU A 95 -33.48 2.54 19.22
C GLU A 95 -33.82 1.09 18.84
N PHE A 96 -35.09 0.73 18.95
CA PHE A 96 -35.57 -0.58 18.52
C PHE A 96 -35.48 -0.67 16.99
N TYR A 97 -34.74 -1.65 16.49
CA TYR A 97 -34.53 -1.85 15.05
C TYR A 97 -35.19 -3.14 14.59
N ILE A 98 -35.97 -3.06 13.51
CA ILE A 98 -36.55 -4.22 12.82
C ILE A 98 -35.87 -4.32 11.44
N PRO A 99 -35.27 -5.47 11.10
CA PRO A 99 -34.73 -5.72 9.76
C PRO A 99 -35.81 -5.60 8.67
N ILE A 100 -35.42 -5.14 7.48
CA ILE A 100 -36.34 -4.89 6.36
C ILE A 100 -37.02 -6.18 5.88
N ASP A 101 -36.35 -7.33 6.04
CA ASP A 101 -36.85 -8.66 5.64
C ASP A 101 -37.25 -9.54 6.85
N PHE A 102 -37.84 -8.93 7.89
CA PHE A 102 -38.32 -9.69 9.04
C PHE A 102 -39.68 -10.34 8.70
N GLU A 103 -39.65 -11.58 8.20
CA GLU A 103 -40.86 -12.41 8.01
C GLU A 103 -41.39 -12.91 9.38
N LEU A 104 -42.71 -12.85 9.56
CA LEU A 104 -43.45 -13.23 10.78
C LEU A 104 -43.82 -14.72 10.79
#